data_AF-A0A7Y4QG56-F1
#
_entry.id   AF-A0A7Y4QG56-F1
#
_cell.length_a   1.000
_cell.length_b   1.000
_cell.length_c   1.000
_cell.angle_alpha   90.00
_cell.angle_beta   90.00
_cell.angle_gamma   90.00
#
_symmetry.space_group_name_H-M   'P 1'
#
loop_
_entity.id
_entity.type
_entity.pdbx_description
1 polymer ?
#
loop_
_entity_poly.entity_id
_entity_poly.type
_entity_poly.pdbx_seq_one_letter_code
_entity_poly.pdbx_strand_id
1 'polypeptide(L)'
;MLVLRPSEVCLPGGACTTIYQILLLHKPRKKDAWQLPQGGVEGDENVTEAALRELKEEAGLDGCRVLGVSERVYQYDFPESFRRFRPDNVKGQRIEYVFALAPKDAIVTVD
;
A
#
# COMPACT_ATOMS: atom_id res chain seq x y z
N MET A 1 1.03 -1.08 1.83
CA MET A 1 -0.35 -1.10 2.33
C MET A 1 -1.27 -1.74 1.30
N LEU A 2 -2.17 -2.63 1.72
CA LEU A 2 -3.20 -3.23 0.86
C LEU A 2 -4.54 -2.55 1.16
N VAL A 3 -5.04 -1.79 0.19
CA VAL A 3 -6.29 -1.03 0.33
C VAL A 3 -7.40 -1.71 -0.47
N LEU A 4 -8.48 -2.04 0.23
CA LEU A 4 -9.70 -2.58 -0.33
C LEU A 4 -10.74 -1.46 -0.47
N ARG A 5 -11.36 -1.34 -1.64
CA ARG A 5 -12.53 -0.46 -1.84
C ARG A 5 -13.75 -1.30 -2.19
N PRO A 6 -14.86 -1.21 -1.44
CA PRO A 6 -16.08 -1.93 -1.79
C PRO A 6 -16.68 -1.31 -3.06
N SER A 7 -17.14 -2.15 -3.98
CA SER A 7 -17.85 -1.76 -5.19
C SER A 7 -19.05 -2.67 -5.40
N GLU A 8 -20.16 -2.09 -5.87
CA GLU A 8 -21.34 -2.87 -6.22
C GLU A 8 -21.27 -3.31 -7.66
N VAL A 9 -21.52 -4.59 -7.90
CA VAL A 9 -21.66 -5.16 -9.23
C VAL A 9 -23.03 -5.81 -9.33
N CYS A 10 -23.79 -5.39 -10.33
CA CYS A 10 -25.12 -5.93 -10.60
C CYS A 10 -25.06 -6.84 -11.83
N LEU A 11 -25.55 -8.06 -11.67
CA LEU A 11 -25.63 -9.07 -12.73
C LEU A 11 -26.84 -8.81 -13.64
N PRO A 12 -26.81 -9.28 -14.90
CA PRO A 12 -28.02 -9.34 -15.72
C PRO A 12 -29.12 -10.11 -14.97
N GLY A 13 -30.26 -9.45 -14.70
CA GLY A 13 -31.33 -10.00 -13.85
C GLY A 13 -31.56 -9.26 -12.52
N GLY A 14 -30.76 -8.23 -12.22
CA GLY A 14 -31.04 -7.27 -11.13
C GLY A 14 -30.49 -7.64 -9.75
N ALA A 15 -29.86 -8.81 -9.60
CA ALA A 15 -29.14 -9.16 -8.38
C ALA A 15 -27.81 -8.37 -8.31
N CYS A 16 -27.59 -7.66 -7.20
CA CYS A 16 -26.36 -6.92 -6.94
C CYS A 16 -25.57 -7.58 -5.79
N THR A 17 -24.24 -7.58 -5.91
CA THR A 17 -23.32 -8.08 -4.89
C THR A 17 -22.18 -7.08 -4.67
N THR A 18 -21.53 -7.16 -3.51
CA THR A 18 -20.33 -6.37 -3.21
C THR A 18 -19.09 -7.15 -3.58
N ILE A 19 -18.24 -6.53 -4.41
CA ILE A 19 -16.87 -6.98 -4.65
C ILE A 19 -15.91 -5.98 -4.03
N TYR A 20 -14.65 -6.39 -3.84
CA TYR A 20 -13.58 -5.51 -3.38
C TYR A 20 -12.57 -5.29 -4.49
N GLN A 21 -12.24 -4.01 -4.71
CA GLN A 21 -11.15 -3.58 -5.58
C GLN A 21 -9.89 -3.39 -4.75
N ILE A 22 -8.73 -3.74 -5.30
CA ILE A 22 -7.43 -3.50 -4.68
C ILE A 22 -6.77 -2.30 -5.36
N LEU A 23 -6.26 -1.36 -4.58
CA LEU A 23 -5.49 -0.23 -5.10
C LEU A 23 -4.09 -0.66 -5.53
N LEU A 24 -3.72 -0.31 -6.76
CA LEU A 24 -2.35 -0.34 -7.26
C LEU A 24 -2.01 1.03 -7.82
N LEU A 25 -0.81 1.53 -7.52
CA LEU A 25 -0.26 2.77 -8.04
C LEU A 25 0.72 2.46 -9.17
N HIS A 26 0.60 3.17 -10.28
CA HIS A 26 1.53 3.08 -11.40
C HIS A 26 2.63 4.12 -11.23
N LYS A 27 3.91 3.68 -11.13
CA LYS A 27 5.06 4.58 -10.98
C LYS A 27 6.01 4.47 -12.19
N PRO A 28 6.00 5.46 -13.12
CA PRO A 28 6.75 5.37 -14.37
C PRO A 28 8.28 5.62 -14.24
N ARG A 29 8.80 5.93 -13.05
CA ARG A 29 10.15 6.50 -12.88
C ARG A 29 11.35 5.54 -13.04
N LYS A 30 11.23 4.23 -12.80
CA LYS A 30 12.39 3.30 -12.84
C LYS A 30 12.21 2.00 -13.63
N LYS A 31 11.03 1.38 -13.57
CA LYS A 31 10.76 0.07 -14.21
C LYS A 31 9.35 -0.01 -14.81
N ASP A 32 8.65 1.12 -14.87
CA ASP A 32 7.27 1.19 -15.33
C ASP A 32 6.38 0.11 -14.70
N ALA A 33 6.23 0.17 -13.38
CA ALA A 33 5.67 -0.93 -12.60
C ALA A 33 4.47 -0.48 -11.75
N TRP A 34 3.51 -1.40 -11.60
CA TRP A 34 2.43 -1.31 -10.64
C TRP A 34 2.89 -1.78 -9.28
N GLN A 35 2.58 -1.00 -8.25
CA GLN A 35 3.01 -1.24 -6.88
C GLN A 35 1.88 -0.95 -5.91
N LEU A 36 1.94 -1.57 -4.73
CA LEU A 36 1.13 -1.15 -3.60
C LEU A 36 1.66 0.18 -3.06
N PRO A 37 0.80 1.06 -2.51
CA PRO A 37 1.26 2.20 -1.74
C PRO A 37 2.18 1.73 -0.61
N GLN A 38 3.32 2.37 -0.42
CA GLN A 38 4.32 1.93 0.56
C GLN A 38 5.25 3.06 0.96
N GLY A 39 5.79 2.96 2.17
CA GLY A 39 6.89 3.80 2.59
C GLY A 39 7.48 3.38 3.92
N GLY A 40 8.35 4.22 4.44
CA GLY A 40 9.08 3.96 5.67
C GLY A 40 8.26 4.31 6.91
N VAL A 41 8.57 3.65 8.02
CA VAL A 41 8.18 4.15 9.34
C VAL A 41 9.19 5.22 9.73
N GLU A 42 8.69 6.39 10.13
CA GLU A 42 9.52 7.54 10.49
C GLU A 42 9.28 7.99 11.93
N GLY A 43 10.33 8.46 12.61
CA GLY A 43 10.24 8.96 13.99
C GLY A 43 9.64 7.93 14.95
N ASP A 44 8.58 8.35 15.65
CA ASP A 44 7.87 7.55 16.65
C ASP A 44 6.55 6.93 16.12
N GLU A 45 6.33 6.95 14.80
CA GLU A 45 5.14 6.36 14.20
C GLU A 45 5.10 4.83 14.41
N ASN A 46 3.90 4.31 14.65
CA ASN A 46 3.66 2.88 14.48
C ASN A 46 3.41 2.54 13.00
N VAL A 47 3.45 1.24 12.66
CA VAL A 47 3.32 0.74 11.29
C VAL A 47 2.00 1.18 10.62
N THR A 48 0.90 1.29 11.39
CA THR A 48 -0.40 1.72 10.86
C THR A 48 -0.46 3.21 10.61
N GLU A 49 0.16 4.02 11.46
CA GLU A 49 0.29 5.48 11.29
C GLU A 49 1.11 5.80 10.04
N ALA A 50 2.29 5.18 9.93
CA ALA A 50 3.15 5.33 8.76
C ALA A 50 2.41 4.92 7.47
N ALA A 51 1.71 3.78 7.47
CA ALA A 51 0.97 3.34 6.29
C ALA A 51 -0.14 4.32 5.87
N LEU A 52 -0.87 4.92 6.83
CA LEU A 52 -1.90 5.91 6.55
C LEU A 52 -1.30 7.23 6.02
N ARG A 53 -0.18 7.68 6.58
CA ARG A 53 0.55 8.86 6.09
C ARG A 53 1.01 8.65 4.65
N GLU A 54 1.70 7.55 4.38
CA GLU A 54 2.20 7.21 3.04
C GLU A 54 1.04 7.03 2.03
N LEU A 55 -0.08 6.45 2.45
CA LEU A 55 -1.25 6.33 1.59
C LEU A 55 -1.83 7.70 1.20
N LYS A 56 -1.82 8.66 2.12
CA LYS A 56 -2.23 10.05 1.84
C LYS A 56 -1.24 10.75 0.91
N GLU A 57 0.06 10.56 1.11
CA GLU A 57 1.10 11.17 0.28
C GLU A 57 1.13 10.61 -1.15
N GLU A 58 1.04 9.28 -1.31
CA GLU A 58 1.21 8.63 -2.62
C GLU A 58 -0.10 8.50 -3.42
N ALA A 59 -1.26 8.52 -2.75
CA ALA A 59 -2.56 8.25 -3.37
C ALA A 59 -3.64 9.29 -3.05
N GLY A 60 -3.33 10.32 -2.24
CA GLY A 60 -4.30 11.34 -1.81
C GLY A 60 -5.44 10.81 -0.94
N LEU A 61 -5.36 9.56 -0.49
CA LEU A 61 -6.45 8.90 0.22
C LEU A 61 -6.40 9.19 1.72
N ASP A 62 -7.52 9.67 2.24
CA ASP A 62 -7.76 9.90 3.67
C ASP A 62 -9.03 9.14 4.11
N GLY A 63 -9.25 9.01 5.42
CA GLY A 63 -10.45 8.34 5.98
C GLY A 63 -10.49 6.82 5.78
N CYS A 64 -9.36 6.20 5.46
CA CYS A 64 -9.27 4.74 5.35
C CYS A 64 -9.32 4.09 6.74
N ARG A 65 -10.15 3.04 6.89
CA ARG A 65 -10.25 2.28 8.14
C ARG A 65 -9.28 1.11 8.13
N VAL A 66 -8.31 1.11 9.04
CA VAL A 66 -7.39 -0.02 9.23
C VAL A 66 -8.16 -1.26 9.68
N LEU A 67 -7.92 -2.37 8.99
CA LEU A 67 -8.49 -3.69 9.29
C LEU A 67 -7.53 -4.55 10.12
N GLY A 68 -6.23 -4.34 9.96
CA GLY A 68 -5.19 -5.04 10.69
C GLY A 68 -3.83 -4.94 10.03
N VAL A 69 -2.85 -5.58 10.65
CA VAL A 69 -1.49 -5.75 10.15
C VAL A 69 -1.23 -7.23 9.90
N SER A 70 -0.45 -7.57 8.89
CA SER A 70 -0.06 -8.95 8.62
C SER A 70 0.64 -9.59 9.81
N GLU A 71 0.18 -10.77 10.22
CA GLU A 71 0.84 -11.56 11.27
C GLU A 71 2.30 -11.91 10.93
N ARG A 72 2.60 -12.01 9.63
CA ARG A 72 3.94 -12.30 9.13
C ARG A 72 4.65 -11.02 8.73
N VAL A 73 5.89 -10.93 9.19
CA VAL A 73 6.86 -9.94 8.75
C VAL A 73 7.71 -10.57 7.66
N TYR A 74 7.83 -9.90 6.52
CA TYR A 74 8.69 -10.34 5.42
C TYR A 74 10.01 -9.60 5.47
N GLN A 75 11.12 -10.32 5.61
CA GLN A 75 12.44 -9.71 5.70
C GLN A 75 13.38 -10.37 4.71
N TYR A 76 14.16 -9.56 4.00
CA TYR A 76 15.21 -10.03 3.11
C TYR A 76 16.38 -9.06 3.10
N ASP A 77 17.57 -9.62 2.88
CA ASP A 77 18.76 -8.83 2.59
C ASP A 77 18.81 -8.49 1.10
N PHE A 78 19.31 -7.30 0.80
CA PHE A 78 19.64 -6.93 -0.55
C PHE A 78 20.80 -7.79 -1.08
N PRO A 79 20.83 -8.10 -2.38
CA PRO A 79 21.99 -8.71 -3.01
C PRO A 79 23.26 -7.88 -2.74
N GLU A 80 24.41 -8.54 -2.61
CA GLU A 80 25.69 -7.87 -2.35
C GLU A 80 26.03 -6.81 -3.40
N SER A 81 25.70 -7.09 -4.67
CA SER A 81 25.84 -6.15 -5.79
C SER A 81 25.03 -4.86 -5.59
N PHE A 82 23.89 -4.93 -4.92
CA PHE A 82 23.04 -3.77 -4.64
C PHE A 82 23.52 -2.97 -3.41
N ARG A 83 24.09 -3.66 -2.41
CA ARG A 83 24.67 -3.03 -1.21
C ARG A 83 25.90 -2.16 -1.52
N ARG A 84 26.70 -2.53 -2.52
CA ARG A 84 27.92 -1.78 -2.90
C ARG A 84 27.67 -0.31 -3.27
N PHE A 85 26.47 0.02 -3.72
CA PHE A 85 26.09 1.38 -4.17
C PHE A 85 25.31 2.16 -3.10
N ARG A 86 25.16 1.63 -1.89
CA ARG A 86 24.35 2.20 -0.81
C ARG A 86 25.24 2.67 0.35
N PRO A 87 25.47 3.99 0.49
CA PRO A 87 26.34 4.53 1.55
C PRO A 87 25.70 4.50 2.95
N ASP A 88 24.40 4.18 3.04
CA ASP A 88 23.57 4.24 4.24
C ASP A 88 23.59 2.96 5.10
N ASN A 89 24.49 2.00 4.83
CA ASN A 89 24.57 0.70 5.51
C ASN A 89 23.25 -0.11 5.52
N VAL A 90 22.28 0.26 4.67
CA VAL A 90 21.00 -0.45 4.57
C VAL A 90 21.24 -1.79 3.91
N LYS A 91 21.03 -2.87 4.67
CA LYS A 91 21.34 -4.24 4.25
C LYS A 91 20.19 -4.96 3.57
N GLY A 92 18.97 -4.45 3.71
CA GLY A 92 17.77 -5.14 3.28
C GLY A 92 16.50 -4.37 3.63
N GLN A 93 15.36 -5.04 3.56
CA GLN A 93 14.06 -4.49 3.91
C GLN A 93 13.27 -5.44 4.81
N ARG A 94 12.49 -4.85 5.70
CA ARG A 94 11.51 -5.53 6.55
C ARG A 94 10.14 -4.93 6.20
N ILE A 95 9.22 -5.78 5.76
CA ILE A 95 7.93 -5.39 5.18
C ILE A 95 6.82 -5.99 6.04
N GLU A 96 5.90 -5.12 6.44
CA GLU A 96 4.63 -5.47 7.07
C GLU A 96 3.49 -4.92 6.21
N TYR A 97 2.44 -5.73 6.01
CA TYR A 97 1.28 -5.30 5.27
C TYR A 97 0.21 -4.77 6.21
N VAL A 98 -0.11 -3.48 6.08
CA VAL A 98 -1.32 -2.91 6.67
C VAL A 98 -2.47 -3.12 5.68
N PHE A 99 -3.58 -3.68 6.16
CA PHE A 99 -4.82 -3.84 5.43
C PHE A 99 -5.78 -2.72 5.81
N ALA A 100 -6.42 -2.08 4.84
CA ALA A 100 -7.41 -1.05 5.10
C ALA A 100 -8.59 -1.08 4.15
N LEU A 101 -9.70 -0.54 4.61
CA LEU A 101 -10.91 -0.32 3.82
C LEU A 101 -11.02 1.18 3.49
N ALA A 102 -11.05 1.51 2.20
CA ALA A 102 -11.32 2.86 1.72
C ALA A 102 -12.83 3.13 1.64
N PRO A 103 -13.27 4.39 1.77
CA PRO A 103 -14.63 4.81 1.44
C PRO A 103 -15.02 4.39 0.01
N LYS A 104 -16.31 4.09 -0.22
CA LYS A 104 -16.83 3.66 -1.54
C LYS A 104 -16.59 4.74 -2.61
N ASP A 105 -16.68 6.00 -2.21
CA ASP A 105 -16.54 7.22 -3.00
C ASP A 105 -15.13 7.83 -2.96
N ALA A 106 -14.15 7.08 -2.44
CA ALA A 106 -12.77 7.55 -2.35
C ALA A 106 -12.18 7.91 -3.73
N ILE A 107 -11.63 9.11 -3.82
CA ILE A 107 -10.94 9.65 -5.01
C ILE A 107 -9.44 9.43 -4.84
N VAL A 108 -8.83 8.74 -5.80
CA VAL A 108 -7.38 8.49 -5.82
C VAL A 108 -6.71 9.55 -6.68
N THR A 109 -5.66 10.17 -6.15
CA THR A 109 -4.80 11.10 -6.89
C THR A 109 -3.36 10.61 -6.81
N VAL A 110 -2.70 10.49 -7.96
CA VAL A 110 -1.29 10.05 -8.04
C VAL A 110 -0.44 11.24 -8.46
N ASP A 111 0.75 11.36 -7.87
CA ASP A 111 1.75 12.40 -8.15
C ASP A 111 2.44 12.27 -9.52
#